data_AF-A0A5C4PUN9-F1
#
_entry.id   AF-A0A5C4PUN9-F1
#
_cell.length_a   1.000
_cell.length_b   1.000
_cell.length_c   1.000
_cell.angle_alpha   90.00
_cell.angle_beta   90.00
_cell.angle_gamma   90.00
#
_symmetry.space_group_name_H-M   'P 1'
#
loop_
_entity.id
_entity.type
_entity.pdbx_description
1 polymer ?
#
loop_
_entity_poly.entity_id
_entity_poly.type
_entity_poly.pdbx_seq_one_letter_code
_entity_poly.pdbx_strand_id
1 'polypeptide(L)'
;MDIKIKKSHEKTLVITMIILVVIVILSLGLAHRLYSDNRDLTSYIVNNKQTIIKPMVSADKEYSFIGERGDARYLRLMALSFLSLRLDVNAQNIESSHEVLISYLSSELREKLIPVLSQEKTRVKVNNGNSTFFLRNIKVSPSNGIVDIEGDLSFFYGIKEIPLIPKHYRLKIETRNNQLLLTDFVEMEK
;
A
#
# COMPACT_ATOMS: atom_id res chain seq x y z
N MET A 1 -48.53 30.75 -61.33
CA MET A 1 -48.12 31.11 -59.93
C MET A 1 -47.12 30.08 -59.38
N ASP A 2 -47.04 28.89 -59.98
CA ASP A 2 -46.30 27.71 -59.54
C ASP A 2 -44.77 27.81 -59.57
N ILE A 3 -44.21 28.59 -60.52
CA ILE A 3 -42.74 28.71 -60.66
C ILE A 3 -42.13 29.43 -59.45
N LYS A 4 -42.84 30.41 -58.87
CA LYS A 4 -42.39 31.11 -57.65
C LYS A 4 -42.45 30.22 -56.41
N ILE A 5 -43.47 29.37 -56.31
CA ILE A 5 -43.65 28.44 -55.18
C ILE A 5 -42.56 27.36 -55.21
N LYS A 6 -42.25 26.80 -56.38
CA LYS A 6 -41.18 25.81 -56.57
C LYS A 6 -39.80 26.36 -56.20
N LYS A 7 -39.48 27.59 -56.64
CA LYS A 7 -38.23 28.29 -56.31
C LYS A 7 -38.13 28.66 -54.82
N SER A 8 -39.26 28.89 -54.15
CA SER A 8 -39.30 29.11 -52.69
C SER A 8 -39.02 27.82 -51.93
N HIS A 9 -39.59 26.70 -52.39
CA HIS A 9 -39.44 25.40 -51.73
C HIS A 9 -38.02 24.84 -51.82
N GLU A 10 -37.36 25.01 -52.97
CA GLU A 10 -35.95 24.64 -53.18
C GLU A 10 -35.00 25.43 -52.27
N LYS A 11 -35.25 26.73 -52.08
CA LYS A 11 -34.45 27.56 -51.15
C LYS A 11 -34.57 27.10 -49.70
N THR A 12 -35.78 26.77 -49.26
CA THR A 12 -36.02 26.26 -47.90
C THR A 12 -35.34 24.90 -47.70
N LEU A 13 -35.36 24.02 -48.71
CA LEU A 13 -34.68 22.72 -48.67
C LEU A 13 -33.15 22.83 -48.56
N VAL A 14 -32.55 23.78 -49.29
CA VAL A 14 -31.10 24.02 -49.20
C VAL A 14 -30.72 24.57 -47.83
N ILE A 15 -31.52 25.49 -47.27
CA ILE A 15 -31.28 26.05 -45.93
C ILE A 15 -31.38 24.97 -44.84
N THR A 16 -32.39 24.09 -44.89
CA THR A 16 -32.52 23.01 -43.90
C THR A 16 -31.38 21.99 -44.02
N MET A 17 -30.91 21.69 -45.24
CA MET A 17 -29.77 20.80 -45.44
C MET A 17 -28.47 21.39 -44.86
N ILE A 18 -28.23 22.69 -45.04
CA ILE A 18 -27.08 23.39 -44.44
C ILE A 18 -27.15 23.33 -42.91
N ILE A 19 -28.32 23.60 -42.32
CA ILE A 19 -28.52 23.53 -40.86
C ILE A 19 -28.24 22.11 -40.34
N LEU A 20 -28.71 21.08 -41.06
CA LEU A 20 -28.52 19.69 -40.66
C LEU A 20 -27.03 19.30 -40.71
N VAL A 21 -26.29 19.75 -41.72
CA VAL A 21 -24.84 19.56 -41.80
C VAL A 21 -24.12 20.26 -40.65
N VAL A 22 -24.50 21.48 -40.31
CA VAL A 22 -23.91 22.22 -39.17
C VAL A 22 -24.16 21.49 -37.84
N ILE A 23 -25.37 20.95 -37.64
CA ILE A 23 -25.70 20.16 -36.45
C ILE A 23 -24.84 18.89 -36.37
N VAL A 24 -24.63 18.20 -37.50
CA VAL A 24 -23.78 16.99 -37.55
C VAL A 24 -22.32 17.31 -37.23
N ILE A 25 -21.79 18.44 -37.71
CA ILE A 25 -20.41 18.87 -37.41
C ILE A 25 -20.27 19.20 -35.92
N LEU A 26 -21.25 19.91 -35.34
CA LEU A 26 -21.27 20.22 -33.92
C LEU A 26 -21.37 18.97 -33.04
N SER A 27 -22.22 18.00 -33.43
CA SER A 27 -22.38 16.76 -32.68
C SER A 27 -21.11 15.89 -32.74
N LEU A 28 -20.44 15.81 -33.89
CA LEU A 28 -19.14 15.14 -34.02
C LEU A 28 -18.07 15.80 -33.16
N GLY A 29 -18.02 17.14 -33.14
CA GLY A 29 -17.07 17.89 -32.32
C GLY A 29 -17.26 17.64 -30.82
N LEU A 30 -18.51 17.61 -30.35
CA LEU A 30 -18.84 17.28 -28.97
C LEU A 30 -18.48 15.82 -28.62
N ALA A 31 -18.79 14.88 -29.50
CA ALA A 31 -18.45 13.46 -29.30
C ALA A 31 -16.93 13.25 -29.24
N HIS A 32 -16.17 13.93 -30.10
CA HIS A 32 -14.71 13.86 -30.08
C HIS A 32 -14.13 14.43 -28.77
N ARG A 33 -14.67 15.56 -28.29
CA ARG A 33 -14.24 16.15 -27.02
C ARG A 33 -14.53 15.22 -25.84
N LEU A 34 -15.74 14.67 -25.77
CA LEU A 34 -16.12 13.69 -24.74
C LEU A 34 -15.26 12.43 -24.77
N TYR A 35 -14.90 11.96 -25.96
CA TYR A 35 -14.00 10.81 -26.11
C TYR A 35 -12.58 11.12 -25.63
N SER A 36 -12.06 12.31 -25.96
CA SER A 36 -10.75 12.78 -25.48
C SER A 36 -10.72 12.87 -23.95
N ASP A 37 -11.71 13.55 -23.36
CA ASP A 37 -11.80 13.74 -21.91
C ASP A 37 -11.92 12.39 -21.17
N ASN A 38 -12.72 11.45 -21.71
CA ASN A 38 -12.82 10.09 -21.15
C ASN A 38 -11.49 9.33 -21.22
N ARG A 39 -10.75 9.45 -22.32
CA ARG A 39 -9.46 8.79 -22.49
C ARG A 39 -8.44 9.33 -21.47
N ASP A 40 -8.42 10.64 -21.26
CA ASP A 40 -7.53 11.28 -20.30
C ASP A 40 -7.88 10.89 -18.86
N LEU A 41 -9.18 10.91 -18.50
CA LEU A 41 -9.66 10.43 -17.19
C LEU A 41 -9.34 8.95 -16.96
N THR A 42 -9.54 8.11 -17.98
CA THR A 42 -9.23 6.67 -17.89
C THR A 42 -7.74 6.46 -17.68
N SER A 43 -6.89 7.19 -18.40
CA SER A 43 -5.44 7.11 -18.23
C SER A 43 -5.00 7.56 -16.84
N TYR A 44 -5.62 8.62 -16.31
CA TYR A 44 -5.37 9.12 -14.96
C TYR A 44 -5.78 8.10 -13.90
N ILE A 45 -6.96 7.48 -14.02
CA ILE A 45 -7.44 6.47 -13.06
C ILE A 45 -6.59 5.20 -13.12
N VAL A 46 -6.21 4.75 -14.32
CA VAL A 46 -5.37 3.56 -14.50
C VAL A 46 -3.97 3.77 -13.91
N ASN A 47 -3.40 4.97 -14.07
CA ASN A 47 -2.08 5.31 -13.54
C ASN A 47 -2.10 5.65 -12.04
N ASN A 48 -3.21 6.18 -11.53
CA ASN A 48 -3.36 6.58 -10.13
C ASN A 48 -4.22 5.59 -9.32
N LYS A 49 -4.04 4.29 -9.53
CA LYS A 49 -4.72 3.28 -8.72
C LYS A 49 -4.41 3.48 -7.24
N GLN A 50 -5.42 3.94 -6.50
CA GLN A 50 -5.38 4.04 -5.05
C GLN A 50 -5.44 2.63 -4.47
N THR A 51 -4.33 2.14 -3.94
CA THR A 51 -4.35 0.88 -3.20
C THR A 51 -4.71 1.19 -1.76
N ILE A 52 -5.85 0.68 -1.30
CA ILE A 52 -6.30 0.83 0.09
C ILE A 52 -5.75 -0.36 0.85
N ILE A 53 -4.83 -0.12 1.79
CA ILE A 53 -4.31 -1.18 2.67
C ILE A 53 -4.47 -0.72 4.11
N LYS A 54 -5.06 -1.59 4.93
CA LYS A 54 -5.34 -1.35 6.33
C LYS A 54 -4.20 -1.94 7.19
N PRO A 55 -3.39 -1.10 7.87
CA PRO A 55 -2.31 -1.60 8.73
C PRO A 55 -2.88 -2.23 10.01
N MET A 56 -2.25 -3.31 10.49
CA MET A 56 -2.72 -4.07 11.66
C MET A 56 -2.67 -3.26 12.97
N VAL A 57 -1.69 -2.38 13.14
CA VAL A 57 -1.51 -1.58 14.39
C VAL A 57 -2.44 -0.36 14.46
N SER A 58 -3.27 -0.09 13.45
CA SER A 58 -4.24 1.02 13.48
C SER A 58 -5.47 0.71 12.63
N ALA A 59 -6.33 -0.17 13.13
CA ALA A 59 -7.53 -0.66 12.46
C ALA A 59 -8.66 0.38 12.26
N ASP A 60 -8.50 1.64 12.71
CA ASP A 60 -9.54 2.68 12.55
C ASP A 60 -9.31 3.60 11.35
N LYS A 61 -8.18 3.50 10.65
CA LYS A 61 -7.87 4.39 9.51
C LYS A 61 -7.46 3.59 8.28
N GLU A 62 -8.24 3.74 7.22
CA GLU A 62 -7.90 3.28 5.88
C GLU A 62 -6.89 4.25 5.25
N TYR A 63 -5.80 3.72 4.70
CA TYR A 63 -4.80 4.51 4.00
C TYR A 63 -4.88 4.18 2.51
N SER A 64 -5.23 5.18 1.70
CA SER A 64 -5.13 5.10 0.24
C SER A 64 -3.84 5.81 -0.21
N PHE A 65 -3.05 5.13 -1.04
CA PHE A 65 -1.85 5.74 -1.64
C PHE A 65 -1.88 5.60 -3.15
N ILE A 66 -1.34 6.63 -3.82
CA ILE A 66 -1.16 6.68 -5.27
C ILE A 66 0.27 6.22 -5.56
N GLY A 67 0.42 5.15 -6.33
CA GLY A 67 1.72 4.64 -6.79
C GLY A 67 2.13 3.28 -6.20
N GLU A 68 3.31 2.79 -6.60
CA GLU A 68 3.84 1.47 -6.24
C GLU A 68 4.39 1.38 -4.81
N ARG A 69 4.60 2.51 -4.14
CA ARG A 69 5.18 2.58 -2.79
C ARG A 69 4.22 3.37 -1.91
N GLY A 70 3.74 2.75 -0.83
CA GLY A 70 2.86 3.42 0.11
C GLY A 70 3.51 4.66 0.74
N ASP A 71 2.69 5.62 1.16
CA ASP A 71 3.13 6.85 1.82
C ASP A 71 4.05 6.55 3.03
N ALA A 72 4.92 7.48 3.41
CA ALA A 72 5.82 7.39 4.55
C ALA A 72 5.08 6.94 5.83
N ARG A 73 3.86 7.46 6.02
CA ARG A 73 2.99 7.12 7.15
C ARG A 73 2.54 5.67 7.12
N TYR A 74 2.21 5.17 5.93
CA TYR A 74 1.79 3.78 5.75
C TYR A 74 2.95 2.82 5.99
N LEU A 75 4.13 3.08 5.40
CA LEU A 75 5.33 2.29 5.62
C LEU A 75 5.73 2.27 7.11
N ARG A 76 5.60 3.41 7.80
CA ARG A 76 5.79 3.50 9.26
C ARG A 76 4.89 2.53 10.00
N LEU A 77 3.59 2.55 9.73
CA LEU A 77 2.61 1.72 10.44
C LEU A 77 2.81 0.23 10.14
N MET A 78 3.13 -0.11 8.89
CA MET A 78 3.44 -1.49 8.52
C MET A 78 4.71 -1.99 9.20
N ALA A 79 5.77 -1.19 9.23
CA ALA A 79 7.00 -1.54 9.92
C ALA A 79 6.79 -1.75 11.42
N LEU A 80 6.00 -0.88 12.07
CA LEU A 80 5.63 -1.07 13.48
C LEU A 80 4.80 -2.35 13.69
N SER A 81 3.90 -2.67 12.75
CA SER A 81 3.12 -3.92 12.79
C SER A 81 4.01 -5.15 12.70
N PHE A 82 4.97 -5.17 11.76
CA PHE A 82 5.92 -6.28 11.64
C PHE A 82 6.84 -6.41 12.85
N LEU A 83 7.25 -5.28 13.41
CA LEU A 83 8.06 -5.27 14.62
C LEU A 83 7.32 -5.88 15.79
N SER A 84 6.04 -5.50 15.98
CA SER A 84 5.19 -6.06 17.03
C SER A 84 4.96 -7.56 16.85
N LEU A 85 4.67 -8.02 15.63
CA LEU A 85 4.51 -9.44 15.31
C LEU A 85 5.76 -10.29 15.57
N ARG A 86 6.95 -9.65 15.55
CA ARG A 86 8.22 -10.32 15.80
C ARG A 86 8.66 -10.21 17.26
N LEU A 87 8.57 -9.02 17.86
CA LEU A 87 9.22 -8.68 19.13
C LEU A 87 8.24 -8.51 20.29
N ASP A 88 6.95 -8.28 20.05
CA ASP A 88 5.92 -8.18 21.10
C ASP A 88 5.19 -9.51 21.25
N VAL A 89 5.94 -10.52 21.68
CA VAL A 89 5.46 -11.91 21.74
C VAL A 89 5.65 -12.52 23.12
N ASN A 90 4.69 -13.36 23.50
CA ASN A 90 4.68 -14.18 24.69
C ASN A 90 4.36 -15.64 24.33
N ALA A 91 4.44 -16.55 25.31
CA ALA A 91 4.20 -17.98 25.09
C ALA A 91 2.81 -18.31 24.47
N GLN A 92 1.82 -17.43 24.62
CA GLN A 92 0.45 -17.63 24.14
C GLN A 92 0.26 -17.15 22.69
N ASN A 93 0.82 -16.00 22.31
CA ASN A 93 0.58 -15.36 21.01
C ASN A 93 1.71 -15.55 19.99
N ILE A 94 2.86 -16.11 20.40
CA ILE A 94 4.05 -16.20 19.54
C ILE A 94 3.78 -17.00 18.25
N GLU A 95 2.95 -18.04 18.33
CA GLU A 95 2.64 -18.90 17.19
C GLU A 95 1.82 -18.16 16.13
N SER A 96 0.71 -17.54 16.53
CA SER A 96 -0.13 -16.76 15.63
C SER A 96 0.60 -15.52 15.10
N SER A 97 1.40 -14.85 15.93
CA SER A 97 2.15 -13.66 15.52
C SER A 97 3.20 -13.99 14.46
N HIS A 98 3.95 -15.09 14.64
CA HIS A 98 4.93 -15.53 13.66
C HIS A 98 4.29 -16.07 12.38
N GLU A 99 3.16 -16.75 12.45
CA GLU A 99 2.42 -17.19 11.27
C GLU A 99 1.98 -16.00 10.40
N VAL A 100 1.43 -14.96 11.03
CA VAL A 100 1.06 -13.73 10.32
C VAL A 100 2.30 -13.05 9.75
N LEU A 101 3.39 -12.92 10.51
CA LEU A 101 4.63 -12.34 10.01
C LEU A 101 5.14 -13.07 8.77
N ILE A 102 5.18 -14.41 8.81
CA ILE A 102 5.63 -15.27 7.71
C ILE A 102 4.81 -15.00 6.45
N SER A 103 3.50 -14.76 6.56
CA SER A 103 2.64 -14.47 5.40
C SER A 103 3.09 -13.25 4.59
N TYR A 104 3.74 -12.27 5.22
CA TYR A 104 4.24 -11.05 4.57
C TYR A 104 5.72 -11.12 4.14
N LEU A 105 6.45 -12.19 4.45
CA LEU A 105 7.86 -12.31 4.09
C LEU A 105 8.03 -12.66 2.60
N SER A 106 9.04 -12.06 1.97
CA SER A 106 9.53 -12.50 0.66
C SER A 106 10.10 -13.93 0.73
N SER A 107 10.11 -14.66 -0.38
CA SER A 107 10.64 -16.03 -0.41
C SER A 107 12.08 -16.13 0.11
N GLU A 108 12.92 -15.16 -0.27
CA GLU A 108 14.33 -15.10 0.16
C GLU A 108 14.47 -14.87 1.67
N LEU A 109 13.62 -14.02 2.25
CA LEU A 109 13.64 -13.75 3.69
C LEU A 109 13.01 -14.89 4.49
N ARG A 110 12.01 -15.58 3.94
CA ARG A 110 11.39 -16.77 4.57
C ARG A 110 12.42 -17.85 4.86
N GLU A 111 13.26 -18.19 3.89
CA GLU A 111 14.27 -19.25 4.05
C GLU A 111 15.23 -18.95 5.20
N LYS A 112 15.58 -17.67 5.41
CA LYS A 112 16.49 -17.25 6.49
C LYS A 112 15.78 -17.12 7.83
N LEU A 113 14.55 -16.59 7.85
CA LEU A 113 13.88 -16.16 9.08
C LEU A 113 13.06 -17.29 9.73
N ILE A 114 12.49 -18.22 8.96
CA ILE A 114 11.74 -19.38 9.48
C ILE A 114 12.53 -20.20 10.52
N PRO A 115 13.79 -20.60 10.30
CA PRO A 115 14.53 -21.37 11.30
C PRO A 115 14.78 -20.57 12.58
N VAL A 116 15.06 -19.27 12.45
CA VAL A 116 15.26 -18.35 13.60
C VAL A 116 13.98 -18.23 14.43
N LEU A 117 12.85 -17.94 13.78
CA LEU A 117 11.54 -17.83 14.45
C LEU A 117 11.12 -19.16 15.10
N SER A 118 11.45 -20.29 14.48
CA SER A 118 11.16 -21.61 15.05
C SER A 118 11.97 -21.86 16.33
N GLN A 119 13.23 -21.44 16.36
CA GLN A 119 14.07 -21.54 17.56
C GLN A 119 13.60 -20.59 18.67
N GLU A 120 13.27 -19.34 18.32
CA GLU A 120 12.70 -18.34 19.23
C GLU A 120 11.40 -18.85 19.86
N LYS A 121 10.49 -19.41 19.04
CA LYS A 121 9.23 -20.02 19.49
C LYS A 121 9.44 -21.04 20.60
N THR A 122 10.36 -21.98 20.39
CA THR A 122 10.66 -23.03 21.39
C THR A 122 11.20 -22.43 22.69
N ARG A 123 12.13 -21.46 22.61
CA ARG A 123 12.72 -20.83 23.80
C ARG A 123 11.69 -20.06 24.62
N VAL A 124 10.82 -19.29 23.96
CA VAL A 124 9.77 -18.49 24.62
C VAL A 124 8.70 -19.40 25.25
N LYS A 125 8.28 -20.48 24.58
CA LYS A 125 7.32 -21.44 25.13
C LYS A 125 7.87 -22.20 26.33
N VAL A 126 9.12 -22.66 26.28
CA VAL A 126 9.73 -23.44 27.39
C VAL A 126 9.96 -22.57 28.63
N ASN A 127 10.43 -21.34 28.45
CA ASN A 127 10.80 -20.47 29.57
C ASN A 127 9.65 -19.56 30.05
N ASN A 128 8.44 -19.75 29.51
CA ASN A 128 7.30 -18.84 29.68
C ASN A 128 7.72 -17.36 29.52
N GLY A 129 8.48 -17.11 28.46
CA GLY A 129 9.08 -15.82 28.19
C GLY A 129 8.07 -14.81 27.65
N ASN A 130 8.36 -13.53 27.87
CA ASN A 130 7.69 -12.41 27.23
C ASN A 130 8.74 -11.45 26.68
N SER A 131 8.45 -10.87 25.52
CA SER A 131 9.28 -9.88 24.85
C SER A 131 8.42 -8.67 24.55
N THR A 132 8.98 -7.48 24.75
CA THR A 132 8.30 -6.22 24.44
C THR A 132 9.31 -5.21 23.93
N PHE A 133 9.00 -4.59 22.80
CA PHE A 133 9.84 -3.59 22.16
C PHE A 133 9.31 -2.17 22.40
N PHE A 134 10.13 -1.33 23.00
CA PHE A 134 9.84 0.08 23.25
C PHE A 134 10.47 0.94 22.16
N LEU A 135 9.62 1.52 21.31
CA LEU A 135 10.03 2.42 20.25
C LEU A 135 10.65 3.71 20.80
N ARG A 136 11.85 4.07 20.35
CA ARG A 136 12.47 5.38 20.63
C ARG A 136 12.38 6.32 19.44
N ASN A 137 12.83 5.85 18.29
CA ASN A 137 12.93 6.65 17.08
C ASN A 137 12.62 5.80 15.86
N ILE A 138 12.08 6.41 14.83
CA ILE A 138 11.76 5.74 13.57
C ILE A 138 11.83 6.73 12.42
N LYS A 139 12.67 6.39 11.46
CA LYS A 139 12.92 7.17 10.25
C LYS A 139 12.48 6.36 9.05
N VAL A 140 11.62 6.95 8.23
CA VAL A 140 11.11 6.32 7.02
C VAL A 140 11.72 7.00 5.83
N SER A 141 12.22 6.21 4.88
CA SER A 141 12.74 6.63 3.59
C SER A 141 11.81 6.08 2.49
N PRO A 142 10.76 6.82 2.09
CA PRO A 142 9.73 6.32 1.17
C PRO A 142 10.26 6.02 -0.23
N SER A 143 11.31 6.73 -0.67
CA SER A 143 11.93 6.54 -1.99
C SER A 143 12.42 5.10 -2.20
N ASN A 144 12.92 4.47 -1.13
CA ASN A 144 13.56 3.15 -1.18
C ASN A 144 12.78 2.08 -0.40
N GLY A 145 11.65 2.43 0.22
CA GLY A 145 10.87 1.51 1.06
C GLY A 145 11.58 1.10 2.36
N ILE A 146 12.56 1.87 2.82
CA ILE A 146 13.39 1.54 3.98
C ILE A 146 12.81 2.23 5.22
N VAL A 147 12.73 1.48 6.31
CA VAL A 147 12.34 1.99 7.62
C VAL A 147 13.44 1.62 8.62
N ASP A 148 14.13 2.64 9.14
CA ASP A 148 15.10 2.50 10.22
C ASP A 148 14.37 2.75 11.55
N ILE A 149 14.53 1.83 12.50
CA ILE A 149 13.84 1.82 13.78
C ILE A 149 14.85 1.64 14.89
N GLU A 150 14.85 2.55 15.85
CA GLU A 150 15.64 2.46 17.06
C GLU A 150 14.71 2.34 18.26
N GLY A 151 15.06 1.46 19.19
CA GLY A 151 14.28 1.26 20.40
C GLY A 151 14.99 0.37 21.38
N ASP A 152 14.28 0.04 22.45
CA ASP A 152 14.79 -0.75 23.55
C ASP A 152 13.96 -2.03 23.68
N LEU A 153 14.61 -3.18 23.67
CA LEU A 153 13.97 -4.48 23.79
C LEU A 153 14.05 -4.95 25.24
N SER A 154 12.88 -5.21 25.84
CA SER A 154 12.77 -5.80 27.17
C SER A 154 12.35 -7.25 27.07
N PHE A 155 13.05 -8.11 27.80
CA PHE A 155 12.77 -9.54 27.89
C PHE A 155 12.49 -9.93 29.34
N PHE A 156 11.44 -10.72 29.51
CA PHE A 156 11.04 -11.28 30.79
C PHE A 156 11.05 -12.80 30.70
N TYR A 157 11.68 -13.47 31.66
CA TYR A 157 11.57 -14.91 31.84
C TYR A 157 11.01 -15.19 33.24
N GLY A 158 9.73 -15.55 33.31
CA GLY A 158 9.03 -15.68 34.58
C GLY A 158 9.07 -14.39 35.41
N ILE A 159 9.81 -14.41 36.53
CA ILE A 159 9.94 -13.27 37.48
C ILE A 159 11.18 -12.42 37.20
N LYS A 160 12.09 -12.87 36.32
CA LYS A 160 13.35 -12.17 36.05
C LYS A 160 13.20 -11.24 34.85
N GLU A 161 13.25 -9.94 35.12
CA GLU A 161 13.36 -8.90 34.10
C GLU A 161 14.82 -8.74 33.66
N ILE A 162 15.05 -8.78 32.35
CA ILE A 162 16.34 -8.46 31.75
C ILE A 162 16.34 -6.94 31.45
N PRO A 163 17.44 -6.22 31.76
CA PRO A 163 17.53 -4.80 31.47
C PRO A 163 17.34 -4.52 29.98
N LEU A 164 16.75 -3.36 29.69
CA LEU A 164 16.46 -2.89 28.35
C LEU A 164 17.72 -2.94 27.47
N ILE A 165 17.64 -3.69 26.37
CA ILE A 165 18.72 -3.82 25.40
C ILE A 165 18.44 -2.88 24.24
N PRO A 166 19.28 -1.86 23.99
CA PRO A 166 19.10 -0.97 22.86
C PRO A 166 19.31 -1.75 21.56
N LYS A 167 18.36 -1.61 20.63
CA LYS A 167 18.33 -2.31 19.35
C LYS A 167 18.04 -1.33 18.22
N HIS A 168 18.72 -1.56 17.10
CA HIS A 168 18.51 -0.83 15.86
C HIS A 168 18.14 -1.83 14.78
N TYR A 169 16.95 -1.67 14.20
CA TYR A 169 16.44 -2.51 13.12
C TYR A 169 16.28 -1.71 11.84
N ARG A 170 16.67 -2.31 10.73
CA ARG A 170 16.36 -1.82 9.38
C ARG A 170 15.42 -2.80 8.70
N LEU A 171 14.27 -2.29 8.28
CA LEU A 171 13.29 -3.04 7.51
C LEU A 171 13.22 -2.50 6.09
N LYS A 172 13.14 -3.41 5.12
CA LYS A 172 12.86 -3.06 3.72
C LYS A 172 11.50 -3.63 3.32
N ILE A 173 10.60 -2.73 2.95
CA ILE A 173 9.22 -3.06 2.59
C ILE A 173 9.01 -2.68 1.13
N GLU A 174 8.55 -3.63 0.35
CA GLU A 174 8.25 -3.44 -1.07
C GLU A 174 6.82 -3.89 -1.35
N THR A 175 6.16 -3.27 -2.34
CA THR A 175 4.87 -3.74 -2.83
C THR A 175 5.09 -4.31 -4.22
N ARG A 176 4.95 -5.63 -4.35
CA ARG A 176 5.09 -6.35 -5.63
C ARG A 176 3.77 -7.03 -5.95
N ASN A 177 3.27 -6.86 -7.17
CA ASN A 177 2.01 -7.46 -7.62
C ASN A 177 0.82 -7.16 -6.68
N ASN A 178 0.69 -5.91 -6.20
CA ASN A 178 -0.33 -5.49 -5.23
C ASN A 178 -0.26 -6.20 -3.85
N GLN A 179 0.80 -6.95 -3.57
CA GLN A 179 1.06 -7.55 -2.27
C GLN A 179 2.22 -6.82 -1.61
N LEU A 180 2.03 -6.46 -0.34
CA LEU A 180 3.09 -5.90 0.47
C LEU A 180 3.97 -7.02 1.02
N LEU A 181 5.27 -6.92 0.77
CA LEU A 181 6.26 -7.90 1.15
C LEU A 181 7.37 -7.23 1.97
N LEU A 182 7.69 -7.84 3.10
CA LEU A 182 8.90 -7.57 3.85
C LEU A 182 10.04 -8.33 3.17
N THR A 183 10.95 -7.59 2.53
CA THR A 183 12.08 -8.15 1.79
C THR A 183 13.33 -8.27 2.65
N ASP A 184 13.50 -7.38 3.62
CA ASP A 184 14.65 -7.40 4.51
C ASP A 184 14.27 -7.03 5.94
N PHE A 185 14.84 -7.75 6.91
CA PHE A 185 14.70 -7.48 8.34
C PHE A 185 16.07 -7.74 8.98
N VAL A 186 16.82 -6.68 9.21
CA VAL A 186 18.20 -6.77 9.72
C VAL A 186 18.34 -5.98 11.01
N GLU A 187 19.03 -6.58 11.98
CA GLU A 187 19.53 -5.87 13.14
C GLU A 187 20.85 -5.20 12.77
N MET A 188 20.92 -3.88 12.90
CA MET A 188 22.14 -3.12 12.67
C MET A 188 22.91 -3.10 14.00
N GLU A 189 24.10 -3.70 14.01
CA GLU A 189 25.03 -3.49 15.12
C GLU A 189 25.46 -2.02 15.15
N LYS A 190 25.62 -1.49 16.37
CA LYS A 190 25.93 -0.08 16.63
C LYS A 190 27.42 0.18 16.52
#